data_AF-A0AAV5ZTP1-F1
#
_entry.id   AF-A0AAV5ZTP1-F1
#
_cell.length_a   1.000
_cell.length_b   1.000
_cell.length_c   1.000
_cell.angle_alpha   90.00
_cell.angle_beta   90.00
_cell.angle_gamma   90.00
#
_symmetry.space_group_name_H-M   'P 1'
#
loop_
_entity.id
_entity.type
_entity.pdbx_description
1 polymer ?
#
loop_
_entity_poly.entity_id
_entity_poly.type
_entity_poly.pdbx_seq_one_letter_code
_entity_poly.pdbx_strand_id
1 'polypeptide(L)'
;MRDPDALISTDALAARLAKPGLRIYDCTTYLEPPDPGSDDPYKVVAGRKTFVAGHIPGADFLDLQGELSATDTRLKFMMPSAEHLARAFGRHGLGDGSRVVLYSIGSMMWATRVWWMLRALGFDGAAVLDGGFDRWQAEGRPIETGEPRGYPPA
;
A
#
# COMPACT_ATOMS: atom_id res chain seq x y z
N MET A 1 -9.56 20.68 5.73
CA MET A 1 -10.28 19.42 6.00
C MET A 1 -9.47 18.65 7.03
N ARG A 2 -10.00 18.43 8.24
CA ARG A 2 -9.41 17.51 9.22
C ARG A 2 -10.15 16.18 9.04
N ASP A 3 -9.43 15.16 8.58
CA ASP A 3 -9.94 13.80 8.51
C ASP A 3 -9.34 13.03 9.68
N PRO A 4 -10.08 12.88 10.81
CA PRO A 4 -9.57 12.21 11.99
C PRO A 4 -9.32 10.71 11.77
N ASP A 5 -9.90 10.13 10.71
CA ASP A 5 -9.83 8.70 10.42
C ASP A 5 -8.77 8.34 9.37
N ALA A 6 -8.00 9.34 8.89
CA ALA A 6 -6.92 9.13 7.91
C ALA A 6 -5.72 8.37 8.47
N LEU A 7 -5.60 8.24 9.80
CA LEU A 7 -4.55 7.50 10.49
C LEU A 7 -5.16 6.43 11.40
N ILE A 8 -4.48 5.29 11.48
CA ILE A 8 -4.80 4.21 12.43
C ILE A 8 -3.54 3.84 13.21
N SER A 9 -3.63 3.69 14.53
CA SER A 9 -2.50 3.22 15.34
C SER A 9 -2.28 1.71 15.18
N THR A 10 -1.07 1.25 15.47
CA THR A 10 -0.72 -0.17 15.51
C THR A 10 -1.58 -0.96 16.50
N ASP A 11 -1.88 -0.39 17.68
CA ASP A 11 -2.83 -0.96 18.64
C ASP A 11 -4.23 -1.12 18.06
N ALA A 12 -4.73 -0.07 17.41
CA ALA A 12 -6.06 -0.07 16.83
C ALA A 12 -6.17 -1.09 15.68
N LEU A 13 -5.14 -1.21 14.84
CA LEU A 13 -5.09 -2.22 13.78
C LEU A 13 -5.03 -3.63 14.37
N ALA A 14 -4.17 -3.88 15.37
CA ALA A 14 -4.03 -5.18 16.00
C ALA A 14 -5.35 -5.70 16.58
N ALA A 15 -6.14 -4.82 17.21
CA ALA A 15 -7.46 -5.15 17.74
C ALA A 15 -8.52 -5.49 16.66
N ARG A 16 -8.21 -5.26 15.37
CA ARG A 16 -9.14 -5.39 14.24
C ARG A 16 -8.75 -6.44 13.21
N LEU A 17 -7.60 -7.12 13.34
CA LEU A 17 -7.07 -8.07 12.33
C LEU A 17 -8.10 -9.13 11.87
N ALA A 18 -8.98 -9.59 12.77
CA ALA A 18 -9.99 -10.60 12.48
C ALA A 18 -11.34 -10.04 11.98
N LYS A 19 -11.46 -8.72 11.76
CA LYS A 19 -12.74 -8.11 11.37
C LYS A 19 -13.02 -8.35 9.88
N PRO A 20 -14.24 -8.80 9.52
CA PRO A 20 -14.61 -8.94 8.12
C PRO A 20 -14.62 -7.57 7.44
N GLY A 21 -14.25 -7.54 6.15
CA GLY A 21 -14.18 -6.31 5.35
C GLY A 21 -12.94 -5.45 5.57
N LEU A 22 -12.07 -5.80 6.53
CA LEU A 22 -10.74 -5.20 6.64
C LEU A 22 -9.84 -5.69 5.49
N ARG A 23 -9.13 -4.74 4.89
CA ARG A 23 -8.12 -4.95 3.85
C ARG A 23 -6.86 -4.23 4.28
N ILE A 24 -5.73 -4.93 4.31
CA ILE A 24 -4.46 -4.39 4.74
C ILE A 24 -3.50 -4.52 3.56
N TYR A 25 -2.84 -3.43 3.16
CA TYR A 25 -1.87 -3.49 2.08
C TYR A 25 -0.52 -2.92 2.48
N ASP A 26 0.49 -3.68 2.13
CA ASP A 26 1.86 -3.19 2.02
C ASP A 26 2.02 -2.47 0.68
N CYS A 27 2.41 -1.20 0.76
CA CYS A 27 2.65 -0.32 -0.39
C CYS A 27 4.14 -0.06 -0.61
N THR A 28 5.02 -0.84 0.02
CA THR A 28 6.45 -0.57 0.05
C THR A 28 7.04 -0.50 -1.35
N THR A 29 7.74 0.59 -1.61
CA THR A 29 8.52 0.84 -2.82
C THR A 29 9.91 1.31 -2.39
N TYR A 30 10.93 0.84 -3.09
CA TYR A 30 12.30 1.27 -2.88
C TYR A 30 12.76 2.10 -4.08
N LEU A 31 13.52 3.16 -3.79
CA LEU A 31 14.27 3.91 -4.78
C LEU A 31 15.72 3.53 -4.63
N GLU A 32 16.21 2.75 -5.58
CA GLU A 32 17.60 2.30 -5.62
C GLU A 32 18.42 3.21 -6.54
N PRO A 33 19.75 3.25 -6.37
CA PRO A 33 20.63 3.88 -7.33
C PRO A 33 20.33 3.38 -8.76
N PRO A 34 20.36 4.27 -9.76
CA PRO A 34 20.12 3.85 -11.13
C PRO A 34 21.25 2.94 -11.63
N ASP A 35 20.95 2.10 -12.63
CA ASP A 35 21.96 1.28 -13.28
C ASP A 35 23.03 2.20 -13.95
N PRO A 36 24.31 1.80 -14.00
CA PRO A 36 25.37 2.62 -14.60
C PRO A 36 25.04 3.04 -16.03
N GLY A 37 25.12 4.35 -16.30
CA GLY A 37 24.82 4.93 -17.62
C GLY A 37 23.34 5.20 -17.89
N SER A 38 22.45 4.98 -16.91
CA SER A 38 21.05 5.38 -17.02
C SER A 38 20.88 6.89 -16.85
N ASP A 39 20.00 7.47 -17.67
CA ASP A 39 19.54 8.86 -17.53
C ASP A 39 18.46 9.02 -16.44
N ASP A 40 17.94 7.92 -15.88
CA ASP A 40 16.97 7.99 -14.79
C ASP A 40 17.66 8.34 -13.46
N PRO A 41 17.06 9.20 -12.61
CA PRO A 41 17.66 9.59 -11.33
C PRO A 41 17.67 8.46 -10.29
N TYR A 42 16.82 7.44 -10.47
CA TYR A 42 16.69 6.29 -9.58
C TYR A 42 16.01 5.13 -10.31
N LYS A 43 16.23 3.92 -9.77
CA LYS A 43 15.49 2.71 -10.13
C LYS A 43 14.36 2.49 -9.14
N VAL A 44 13.15 2.26 -9.64
CA VAL A 44 11.98 1.94 -8.80
C VAL A 44 11.89 0.44 -8.63
N VAL A 45 11.86 -0.03 -7.40
CA VAL A 45 11.78 -1.46 -7.05
C VAL A 45 10.60 -1.70 -6.13
N ALA A 46 9.68 -2.57 -6.52
CA ALA A 46 8.58 -2.98 -5.68
C ALA A 46 9.09 -3.72 -4.43
N GLY A 47 8.54 -3.41 -3.26
CA GLY A 47 8.88 -4.02 -1.96
C GLY A 47 8.44 -5.48 -1.79
N ARG A 48 8.19 -6.20 -2.89
CA ARG A 48 7.66 -7.57 -2.87
C ARG A 48 8.55 -8.54 -2.11
N LYS A 49 9.88 -8.40 -2.24
CA LYS A 49 10.85 -9.24 -1.51
C LYS A 49 10.75 -9.06 0.00
N THR A 50 10.61 -7.82 0.47
CA THR A 50 10.52 -7.53 1.90
C THR A 50 9.14 -7.88 2.46
N PHE A 51 8.07 -7.69 1.68
CA PHE A 51 6.75 -8.24 2.00
C PHE A 51 6.81 -9.76 2.24
N VAL A 52 7.41 -10.52 1.31
CA VAL A 52 7.52 -11.98 1.43
C VAL A 52 8.33 -12.40 2.66
N ALA A 53 9.36 -11.62 3.01
CA ALA A 53 10.18 -11.86 4.20
C ALA A 53 9.45 -11.55 5.52
N GLY A 54 8.46 -10.65 5.49
CA GLY A 54 7.66 -10.30 6.66
C GLY A 54 6.62 -9.22 6.37
N HIS A 55 5.37 -9.48 6.70
CA HIS A 55 4.25 -8.55 6.55
C HIS A 55 3.24 -8.65 7.70
N ILE A 56 2.33 -7.68 7.81
CA ILE A 56 1.25 -7.70 8.80
C ILE A 56 0.30 -8.88 8.48
N PRO A 57 -0.18 -9.65 9.48
CA PRO A 57 -1.06 -10.78 9.24
C PRO A 57 -2.29 -10.41 8.42
N GLY A 58 -2.55 -11.21 7.39
CA GLY A 58 -3.66 -10.96 6.47
C GLY A 58 -3.44 -9.85 5.45
N ALA A 59 -2.28 -9.19 5.44
CA ALA A 59 -1.96 -8.17 4.44
C ALA A 59 -1.74 -8.76 3.05
N ASP A 60 -1.97 -7.92 2.05
CA ASP A 60 -1.66 -8.17 0.65
C ASP A 60 -0.71 -7.06 0.13
N PHE A 61 -0.28 -7.14 -1.12
CA PHE A 61 0.73 -6.23 -1.67
C PHE A 61 0.19 -5.39 -2.83
N LEU A 62 0.44 -4.08 -2.81
CA LEU A 62 0.13 -3.16 -3.91
C LEU A 62 1.41 -2.67 -4.60
N ASP A 63 1.58 -3.01 -5.88
CA ASP A 63 2.67 -2.48 -6.68
C ASP A 63 2.34 -1.08 -7.22
N LEU A 64 2.85 -0.07 -6.53
CA LEU A 64 2.61 1.33 -6.88
C LEU A 64 3.06 1.66 -8.32
N GLN A 65 4.24 1.21 -8.74
CA GLN A 65 4.80 1.59 -10.04
C GLN A 65 4.33 0.68 -11.16
N GLY A 66 4.15 -0.62 -10.88
CA GLY A 66 3.74 -1.62 -11.85
C GLY A 66 2.24 -1.61 -12.14
N GLU A 67 1.40 -1.32 -11.14
CA GLU A 67 -0.06 -1.47 -11.27
C GLU A 67 -0.84 -0.17 -11.10
N LEU A 68 -0.37 0.71 -10.21
CA LEU A 68 -1.11 1.93 -9.85
C LEU A 68 -0.60 3.18 -10.57
N SER A 69 0.48 3.09 -11.35
CA SER A 69 1.04 4.22 -12.10
C SER A 69 0.80 4.07 -13.60
N ALA A 70 0.77 5.19 -14.31
CA ALA A 70 0.74 5.18 -15.77
C ALA A 70 2.02 4.54 -16.34
N THR A 71 1.86 3.64 -17.31
CA THR A 71 2.94 2.86 -17.92
C THR A 71 3.28 3.32 -19.34
N ASP A 72 2.52 4.27 -19.88
CA ASP A 72 2.67 4.87 -21.21
C ASP A 72 3.59 6.11 -21.23
N THR A 73 4.25 6.41 -20.10
CA THR A 73 5.15 7.54 -19.94
C THR A 73 6.46 7.12 -19.28
N ARG A 74 7.54 7.83 -19.60
CA ARG A 74 8.84 7.66 -18.94
C ARG A 74 8.80 8.16 -17.48
N LEU A 75 7.91 9.11 -17.18
CA LEU A 75 7.80 9.71 -15.85
C LEU A 75 7.25 8.70 -14.84
N LYS A 76 8.01 8.45 -13.78
CA LYS A 76 7.62 7.51 -12.71
C LYS A 76 6.47 8.07 -11.87
N PHE A 77 5.67 7.17 -11.30
CA PHE A 77 4.57 7.50 -10.38
C PHE A 77 3.45 8.40 -10.93
N MET A 78 3.36 8.57 -12.25
CA MET A 78 2.30 9.35 -12.86
C MET A 78 0.93 8.73 -12.58
N MET A 79 -0.04 9.58 -12.21
CA MET A 79 -1.40 9.16 -11.95
C MET A 79 -2.03 8.67 -13.27
N PRO A 80 -2.49 7.41 -13.37
CA PRO A 80 -3.20 6.95 -14.55
C PRO A 80 -4.64 7.45 -14.54
N SER A 81 -5.44 7.05 -15.53
CA SER A 81 -6.86 7.42 -15.56
C SER A 81 -7.60 6.88 -14.34
N ALA A 82 -8.67 7.58 -13.94
CA ALA A 82 -9.52 7.13 -12.83
C ALA A 82 -10.07 5.72 -13.06
N GLU A 83 -10.41 5.40 -14.30
CA GLU A 83 -10.90 4.08 -14.72
C GLU A 83 -9.84 2.98 -14.57
N HIS A 84 -8.57 3.29 -14.89
CA HIS A 84 -7.44 2.37 -14.65
C HIS A 84 -7.29 2.08 -13.17
N LEU A 85 -7.28 3.11 -12.32
CA LEU A 85 -7.13 2.92 -10.88
C LEU A 85 -8.31 2.19 -10.26
N ALA A 86 -9.54 2.54 -10.64
CA ALA A 86 -10.73 1.85 -10.15
C ALA A 86 -10.66 0.34 -10.48
N ARG A 87 -10.27 -0.02 -11.71
CA ARG A 87 -10.03 -1.42 -12.08
C ARG A 87 -8.89 -2.06 -11.28
N ALA A 88 -7.79 -1.35 -11.07
CA ALA A 88 -6.65 -1.88 -10.33
C ALA A 88 -7.01 -2.17 -8.87
N PHE A 89 -7.58 -1.20 -8.17
CA PHE A 89 -8.05 -1.36 -6.80
C PHE A 89 -9.17 -2.40 -6.67
N GLY A 90 -10.10 -2.48 -7.64
CA GLY A 90 -11.14 -3.50 -7.66
C GLY A 90 -10.60 -4.93 -7.75
N ARG A 91 -9.54 -5.17 -8.55
CA ARG A 91 -8.86 -6.49 -8.59
C ARG A 91 -8.25 -6.90 -7.25
N HIS A 92 -7.86 -5.90 -6.46
CA HIS A 92 -7.32 -6.08 -5.12
C HIS A 92 -8.40 -6.19 -4.04
N GLY A 93 -9.69 -6.14 -4.41
CA GLY A 93 -10.79 -6.27 -3.45
C GLY A 93 -11.12 -4.99 -2.68
N LEU A 94 -10.74 -3.82 -3.22
CA LEU A 94 -11.16 -2.52 -2.72
C LEU A 94 -12.42 -2.08 -3.47
N GLY A 95 -13.52 -1.96 -2.74
CA GLY A 95 -14.80 -1.49 -3.23
C GLY A 95 -15.73 -1.10 -2.08
N ASP A 96 -17.02 -1.02 -2.36
CA ASP A 96 -18.01 -0.55 -1.40
C ASP A 96 -18.00 -1.39 -0.12
N GLY A 97 -18.00 -0.70 1.03
CA GLY A 97 -17.97 -1.33 2.35
C GLY A 97 -16.60 -1.86 2.81
N SER A 98 -15.55 -1.83 1.96
CA SER A 98 -14.20 -2.17 2.41
C SER A 98 -13.63 -1.10 3.35
N ARG A 99 -12.85 -1.55 4.35
CA ARG A 99 -12.04 -0.68 5.22
C ARG A 99 -10.58 -0.99 4.95
N VAL A 100 -9.85 0.00 4.47
CA VAL A 100 -8.49 -0.19 3.96
C VAL A 100 -7.48 0.41 4.93
N VAL A 101 -6.44 -0.35 5.25
CA VAL A 101 -5.28 0.12 6.00
C VAL A 101 -4.03 -0.05 5.14
N LEU A 102 -3.32 1.05 4.92
CA LEU A 102 -2.12 1.09 4.09
C LEU A 102 -0.90 1.29 4.98
N TYR A 103 0.16 0.55 4.72
CA TYR A 103 1.44 0.74 5.39
C TYR A 103 2.59 0.58 4.39
N SER A 104 3.79 0.97 4.82
CA SER A 104 5.03 0.71 4.12
C SER A 104 6.19 0.60 5.12
N ILE A 105 7.30 0.02 4.66
CA ILE A 105 8.54 -0.16 5.43
C ILE A 105 9.44 1.06 5.24
N GLY A 106 10.09 1.53 6.33
CA GLY A 106 11.08 2.61 6.32
C GLY A 106 10.53 4.02 6.12
N SER A 107 9.60 4.21 5.19
CA SER A 107 8.97 5.51 4.91
C SER A 107 7.48 5.36 4.68
N MET A 108 6.68 6.22 5.31
CA MET A 108 5.22 6.27 5.14
C MET A 108 4.80 6.91 3.80
N MET A 109 5.74 7.43 3.02
CA MET A 109 5.44 8.18 1.79
C MET A 109 4.66 7.34 0.78
N TRP A 110 4.94 6.03 0.69
CA TRP A 110 4.30 5.14 -0.28
C TRP A 110 2.89 4.76 0.12
N ALA A 111 2.67 4.42 1.39
CA ALA A 111 1.32 4.27 1.94
C ALA A 111 0.48 5.55 1.76
N THR A 112 1.09 6.72 2.02
CA THR A 112 0.44 8.02 1.84
C THR A 112 0.13 8.33 0.38
N ARG A 113 1.02 7.93 -0.55
CA ARG A 113 0.78 8.06 -2.00
C ARG A 113 -0.45 7.27 -2.41
N VAL A 114 -0.53 6.00 -2.03
CA VAL A 114 -1.68 5.14 -2.35
C VAL A 114 -2.96 5.66 -1.68
N TRP A 115 -2.88 6.11 -0.42
CA TRP A 115 -3.98 6.76 0.28
C TRP A 115 -4.51 7.96 -0.50
N TRP A 116 -3.64 8.87 -0.94
CA TRP A 116 -4.04 10.03 -1.73
C TRP A 116 -4.71 9.62 -3.06
N MET A 117 -4.22 8.56 -3.71
CA MET A 117 -4.80 8.05 -4.95
C MET A 117 -6.23 7.53 -4.74
N LEU A 118 -6.49 6.82 -3.64
CA LEU A 118 -7.84 6.40 -3.26
C LEU A 118 -8.76 7.61 -3.01
N ARG A 119 -8.27 8.62 -2.29
CA ARG A 119 -9.03 9.85 -2.02
C ARG A 119 -9.34 10.62 -3.31
N ALA A 120 -8.42 10.63 -4.28
CA ALA A 120 -8.65 11.23 -5.59
C ALA A 120 -9.75 10.53 -6.41
N LEU A 121 -10.06 9.27 -6.10
CA LEU A 121 -11.20 8.53 -6.66
C LEU A 121 -12.49 8.69 -5.84
N GLY A 122 -12.47 9.47 -4.76
CA GLY A 122 -13.60 9.57 -3.82
C GLY A 122 -13.73 8.39 -2.86
N PHE A 123 -12.70 7.53 -2.74
CA PHE A 123 -12.70 6.45 -1.77
C PHE A 123 -12.25 6.97 -0.41
N ASP A 124 -13.21 7.08 0.51
CA ASP A 124 -12.97 7.64 1.85
C ASP A 124 -12.61 6.59 2.92
N GLY A 125 -12.76 5.30 2.61
CA GLY A 125 -12.60 4.20 3.56
C GLY A 125 -11.16 3.76 3.87
N ALA A 126 -10.16 4.62 3.63
CA ALA A 126 -8.74 4.27 3.75
C ALA A 126 -8.00 5.08 4.83
N ALA A 127 -7.18 4.39 5.63
CA ALA A 127 -6.29 4.97 6.63
C ALA A 127 -4.83 4.52 6.41
N VAL A 128 -3.87 5.35 6.82
CA VAL A 128 -2.44 5.00 6.87
C VAL A 128 -2.07 4.54 8.28
N LEU A 129 -1.29 3.46 8.39
CA LEU A 129 -0.79 2.96 9.66
C LEU A 129 0.26 3.93 10.25
N ASP A 130 -0.06 4.53 11.40
CA ASP A 130 0.85 5.42 12.11
C ASP A 130 2.05 4.65 12.68
N GLY A 131 3.24 5.01 12.19
CA GLY A 131 4.50 4.33 12.49
C GLY A 131 4.87 3.21 11.50
N GLY A 132 3.99 2.87 10.54
CA GLY A 132 4.26 1.89 9.50
C GLY A 132 4.58 0.48 10.03
N PHE A 133 5.22 -0.33 9.18
CA PHE A 133 5.64 -1.68 9.56
C PHE A 133 6.73 -1.67 10.64
N ASP A 134 7.60 -0.66 10.63
CA ASP A 134 8.74 -0.57 11.53
C ASP A 134 8.27 -0.48 13.00
N ARG A 135 7.25 0.34 13.28
CA ARG A 135 6.64 0.40 14.62
C ARG A 135 5.93 -0.91 14.98
N TRP A 136 5.20 -1.50 14.02
CA TRP A 136 4.53 -2.79 14.23
C TRP A 136 5.51 -3.88 14.70
N GLN A 137 6.67 -3.97 14.04
CA GLN A 137 7.74 -4.90 14.42
C GLN A 137 8.40 -4.53 15.75
N ALA A 138 8.71 -3.26 15.98
CA ALA A 138 9.33 -2.78 17.22
C ALA A 138 8.47 -3.07 18.47
N GLU A 139 7.14 -3.11 18.30
CA GLU A 139 6.19 -3.46 19.35
C GLU A 139 6.00 -4.98 19.54
N GLY A 140 6.77 -5.81 18.80
CA GLY A 140 6.72 -7.27 18.92
C GLY A 140 5.38 -7.88 18.45
N ARG A 141 4.67 -7.21 17.55
CA ARG A 141 3.39 -7.69 17.05
C ARG A 141 3.55 -8.85 16.06
N PRO A 142 2.53 -9.71 15.90
CA PRO A 142 2.61 -10.86 15.00
C PRO A 142 2.90 -10.45 13.55
N ILE A 143 3.67 -11.26 12.83
CA ILE A 143 3.95 -11.10 11.40
C ILE A 143 3.68 -12.41 10.66
N GLU A 144 3.37 -12.31 9.37
CA GLU A 144 3.29 -13.42 8.42
C GLU A 144 4.43 -13.32 7.41
N THR A 145 4.72 -14.44 6.72
CA THR A 145 5.70 -14.53 5.63
C THR A 145 5.07 -15.26 4.45
N GLY A 146 5.68 -15.12 3.28
CA GLY A 146 5.23 -15.77 2.06
C GLY A 146 4.56 -14.83 1.06
N GLU A 147 4.06 -15.43 -0.02
CA GLU A 147 3.52 -14.71 -1.17
C GLU A 147 2.22 -13.96 -0.85
N PRO A 148 1.95 -12.82 -1.52
CA PRO A 148 0.69 -12.10 -1.39
C PRO A 148 -0.46 -13.03 -1.80
N ARG A 149 -1.48 -13.11 -0.95
CA ARG A 149 -2.57 -14.10 -1.11
C ARG A 149 -3.72 -13.59 -1.97
N GLY A 150 -3.81 -12.29 -2.25
CA GLY A 150 -4.98 -11.71 -2.87
C GLY A 150 -6.14 -11.54 -1.87
N TYR A 151 -6.96 -10.53 -2.10
CA TYR A 151 -8.36 -10.55 -1.66
C TYR A 151 -9.29 -10.85 -2.84
N PRO A 152 -10.49 -11.39 -2.60
CA PRO A 152 -11.50 -11.49 -3.65
C PRO A 152 -11.75 -10.12 -4.29
N PRO A 153 -11.82 -10.03 -5.64
CA PRO A 153 -12.14 -8.79 -6.33
C PRO A 153 -13.49 -8.21 -5.88
N ALA A 154 -13.59 -6.88 -5.90
CA ALA A 154 -14.79 -6.13 -5.55
C ALA A 154 -15.75 -5.92 -6.74
#